data_AF-A0A2P8W5Z3-F1
#
_entry.id   AF-A0A2P8W5Z3-F1
#
_cell.length_a   1.000
_cell.length_b   1.000
_cell.length_c   1.000
_cell.angle_alpha   90.00
_cell.angle_beta   90.00
_cell.angle_gamma   90.00
#
_symmetry.space_group_name_H-M   'P 1'
#
loop_
_entity.id
_entity.type
_entity.pdbx_description
1 polymer ?
#
loop_
_entity_poly.entity_id
_entity_poly.type
_entity_poly.pdbx_seq_one_letter_code
_entity_poly.pdbx_strand_id
1 'polypeptide(L)'
;MLALVLLLPNVVRYSEKIVVNAPIAEVYDNIRLQERLMSWSAWPEATGSTCSLENADGTVGARTVFFNQGKRFGHQEIIDLKPNQKVSLTLVNSGPLKHTPYLDFDLRALAKDQTEVTLNFVNTYQKPFQVPAKLLGIVKWTRALQVKDLEGLKTYSELQRAV
;
A
#
# COMPACT_ATOMS: atom_id res chain seq x y z
N MET A 1 23.00 -4.43 28.35
CA MET A 1 22.21 -3.66 27.36
C MET A 1 21.48 -4.55 26.33
N LEU A 2 21.03 -5.76 26.69
CA LEU A 2 20.31 -6.68 25.79
C LEU A 2 18.80 -6.78 26.11
N ALA A 3 18.41 -6.55 27.37
CA ALA A 3 17.03 -6.65 27.84
C ALA A 3 16.08 -5.57 27.26
N LEU A 4 16.60 -4.38 26.90
CA LEU A 4 15.78 -3.29 26.35
C LEU A 4 15.24 -3.59 24.94
N VAL A 5 15.97 -4.38 24.13
CA VAL A 5 15.59 -4.73 22.76
C VAL A 5 14.35 -5.62 22.72
N LEU A 6 14.12 -6.42 23.77
CA LEU A 6 12.94 -7.27 23.91
C LEU A 6 11.67 -6.47 24.19
N LEU A 7 11.80 -5.30 24.82
CA LEU A 7 10.69 -4.41 25.19
C LEU A 7 10.26 -3.46 24.06
N LEU A 8 11.09 -3.28 23.03
CA LEU A 8 10.73 -2.45 21.88
C LEU A 8 9.56 -3.09 21.12
N PRO A 9 8.49 -2.33 20.83
CA PRO A 9 7.37 -2.84 20.06
C PRO A 9 7.89 -3.27 18.69
N ASN A 10 7.57 -4.49 18.29
CA ASN A 10 7.93 -5.04 16.98
C ASN A 10 6.89 -4.71 15.91
N VAL A 11 5.79 -4.04 16.29
CA VAL A 11 4.76 -3.55 15.40
C VAL A 11 5.00 -2.08 15.10
N VAL A 12 4.84 -1.72 13.83
CA VAL A 12 4.72 -0.34 13.33
C VAL A 12 3.30 -0.18 12.83
N ARG A 13 2.62 0.87 13.28
CA ARG A 13 1.27 1.22 12.85
C ARG A 13 1.16 2.72 12.68
N TYR A 14 0.54 3.16 11.61
CA TYR A 14 0.10 4.54 11.41
C TYR A 14 -1.04 4.57 10.40
N SER A 15 -1.69 5.73 10.29
CA SER A 15 -2.70 5.97 9.27
C SER A 15 -2.42 7.29 8.57
N GLU A 16 -2.73 7.34 7.28
CA GLU A 16 -2.72 8.54 6.45
C GLU A 16 -4.09 8.78 5.85
N LYS A 17 -4.43 10.04 5.59
CA LYS A 17 -5.74 10.41 5.05
C LYS A 17 -5.60 11.41 3.92
N ILE A 18 -6.46 11.28 2.93
CA ILE A 18 -6.60 12.25 1.84
C ILE A 18 -8.05 12.36 1.40
N VAL A 19 -8.44 13.52 0.88
CA VAL A 19 -9.73 13.72 0.21
C VAL A 19 -9.50 13.76 -1.29
N VAL A 20 -10.24 12.92 -2.02
CA VAL A 20 -10.21 12.79 -3.47
C VAL A 20 -11.53 13.32 -4.04
N ASN A 21 -11.46 14.23 -5.01
CA ASN A 21 -12.63 14.80 -5.68
C ASN A 21 -13.14 13.86 -6.79
N ALA A 22 -13.47 12.64 -6.40
CA ALA A 22 -14.08 11.63 -7.26
C ALA A 22 -15.12 10.81 -6.47
N PRO A 23 -16.12 10.20 -7.15
CA PRO A 23 -17.13 9.37 -6.52
C PRO A 23 -16.48 8.12 -5.92
N ILE A 24 -17.07 7.61 -4.83
CA ILE A 24 -16.47 6.51 -4.06
C ILE A 24 -16.27 5.24 -4.88
N ALA A 25 -17.13 4.96 -5.86
CA ALA A 25 -17.01 3.80 -6.74
C ALA A 25 -15.79 3.86 -7.64
N GLU A 26 -15.48 5.05 -8.19
CA GLU A 26 -14.29 5.25 -9.02
C GLU A 26 -13.01 5.14 -8.17
N VAL A 27 -12.99 5.77 -6.99
CA VAL A 27 -11.84 5.68 -6.07
C VAL A 27 -11.63 4.24 -5.62
N TYR A 28 -12.70 3.51 -5.29
CA TYR A 28 -12.64 2.09 -4.95
C TYR A 28 -12.04 1.25 -6.08
N ASP A 29 -12.51 1.46 -7.31
CA ASP A 29 -11.99 0.76 -8.49
C ASP A 29 -10.53 1.10 -8.77
N ASN A 30 -10.13 2.37 -8.60
CA ASN A 30 -8.75 2.83 -8.79
C ASN A 30 -7.78 2.23 -7.78
N ILE A 31 -8.26 1.81 -6.60
CA ILE A 31 -7.46 1.11 -5.59
C ILE A 31 -7.45 -0.41 -5.84
N ARG A 32 -8.60 -1.04 -6.09
CA ARG A 32 -8.66 -2.51 -6.19
C ARG A 32 -8.11 -3.06 -7.51
N LEU A 33 -8.24 -2.34 -8.61
CA LEU A 33 -7.75 -2.79 -9.92
C LEU A 33 -6.25 -2.55 -9.96
N GLN A 34 -5.47 -3.63 -9.95
CA GLN A 34 -4.02 -3.58 -9.88
C GLN A 34 -3.41 -2.92 -11.11
N GLU A 35 -4.04 -3.05 -12.29
CA GLU A 35 -3.62 -2.31 -13.48
C GLU A 35 -3.69 -0.79 -13.27
N ARG A 36 -4.76 -0.32 -12.61
CA ARG A 36 -4.90 1.10 -12.25
C ARG A 36 -3.92 1.47 -11.16
N LEU A 37 -3.78 0.63 -10.12
CA LEU A 37 -2.83 0.85 -9.02
C LEU A 37 -1.40 1.05 -9.52
N MET A 38 -0.95 0.22 -10.47
CA MET A 38 0.37 0.34 -11.08
C MET A 38 0.56 1.65 -11.85
N SER A 39 -0.51 2.33 -12.25
CA SER A 39 -0.46 3.58 -13.01
C SER A 39 -0.24 4.82 -12.14
N TRP A 40 -0.51 4.74 -10.83
CA TRP A 40 -0.38 5.88 -9.91
C TRP A 40 0.52 5.61 -8.71
N SER A 41 0.95 4.37 -8.51
CA SER A 41 1.87 4.04 -7.42
C SER A 41 3.26 4.66 -7.60
N ALA A 42 3.80 5.20 -6.52
CA ALA A 42 5.15 5.72 -6.40
C ALA A 42 6.22 4.64 -6.19
N TRP A 43 5.82 3.40 -5.84
CA TRP A 43 6.76 2.32 -5.53
C TRP A 43 7.66 1.93 -6.70
N PRO A 44 7.13 1.68 -7.92
CA PRO A 44 7.95 1.21 -9.03
C PRO A 44 9.11 2.16 -9.36
N GLU A 45 8.83 3.47 -9.37
CA GLU A 45 9.83 4.52 -9.55
C GLU A 45 10.85 4.51 -8.39
N ALA A 46 10.38 4.48 -7.14
CA ALA A 46 11.23 4.56 -5.96
C ALA A 46 12.14 3.34 -5.77
N THR A 47 11.72 2.16 -6.23
CA THR A 47 12.49 0.91 -6.10
C THR A 47 13.17 0.49 -7.40
N GLY A 48 12.98 1.23 -8.50
CA GLY A 48 13.49 0.85 -9.82
C GLY A 48 12.95 -0.50 -10.30
N SER A 49 11.74 -0.87 -9.87
CA SER A 49 11.13 -2.17 -10.15
C SER A 49 10.13 -2.08 -11.28
N THR A 50 9.98 -3.17 -12.04
CA THR A 50 8.85 -3.35 -12.94
C THR A 50 7.76 -4.17 -12.25
N CYS A 51 6.52 -4.03 -12.71
CA CYS A 51 5.36 -4.71 -12.14
C CYS A 51 4.62 -5.53 -13.20
N SER A 52 3.99 -6.62 -12.79
CA SER A 52 3.00 -7.34 -13.59
C SER A 52 1.81 -7.76 -12.75
N LEU A 53 0.66 -7.92 -13.40
CA LEU A 53 -0.53 -8.53 -12.80
C LEU A 53 -0.40 -10.07 -12.83
N GLU A 54 -0.75 -10.72 -11.73
CA GLU A 54 -1.06 -12.14 -11.64
C GLU A 54 -2.51 -12.31 -11.10
N ASN A 55 -3.20 -13.35 -11.58
CA ASN A 55 -4.60 -13.67 -11.28
C ASN A 55 -5.62 -12.64 -11.82
N ALA A 56 -6.91 -12.85 -11.54
CA ALA A 56 -8.00 -12.03 -12.05
C ALA A 56 -8.03 -10.65 -11.36
N ASP A 57 -7.88 -9.57 -12.15
CA ASP A 57 -7.76 -8.23 -11.58
C ASP A 57 -8.98 -7.81 -10.75
N GLY A 58 -8.74 -7.04 -9.70
CA GLY A 58 -9.79 -6.48 -8.84
C GLY A 58 -10.56 -7.51 -8.02
N THR A 59 -10.04 -8.72 -7.86
CA THR A 59 -10.61 -9.79 -7.03
C THR A 59 -9.68 -10.20 -5.89
N VAL A 60 -10.22 -10.81 -4.84
CA VAL A 60 -9.37 -11.37 -3.75
C VAL A 60 -8.43 -12.42 -4.35
N GLY A 61 -7.14 -12.31 -4.02
CA GLY A 61 -6.05 -13.10 -4.59
C GLY A 61 -5.39 -12.48 -5.82
N ALA A 62 -5.88 -11.37 -6.37
CA ALA A 62 -5.18 -10.60 -7.40
C ALA A 62 -3.85 -10.09 -6.88
N ARG A 63 -2.79 -10.16 -7.70
CA ARG A 63 -1.42 -9.85 -7.28
C ARG A 63 -0.73 -8.86 -8.21
N THR A 64 -0.09 -7.85 -7.63
CA THR A 64 0.92 -7.04 -8.31
C THR A 64 2.29 -7.61 -7.96
N VAL A 65 2.98 -8.19 -8.93
CA VAL A 65 4.28 -8.83 -8.74
C VAL A 65 5.39 -7.86 -9.09
N PHE A 66 6.38 -7.76 -8.21
CA PHE A 66 7.50 -6.83 -8.35
C PHE A 66 8.77 -7.55 -8.83
N PHE A 67 9.42 -7.00 -9.84
CA PHE A 67 10.64 -7.51 -10.44
C PHE A 67 11.77 -6.49 -10.38
N ASN A 68 12.99 -6.97 -10.13
CA ASN A 68 14.21 -6.20 -10.24
C ASN A 68 15.16 -6.97 -11.16
N GLN A 69 15.59 -6.36 -12.27
CA GLN A 69 16.42 -7.01 -13.30
C GLN A 69 15.84 -8.37 -13.74
N GLY A 70 14.52 -8.45 -13.94
CA GLY A 70 13.81 -9.67 -14.36
C GLY A 70 13.61 -10.73 -13.27
N LYS A 71 14.12 -10.51 -12.04
CA LYS A 71 13.93 -11.43 -10.91
C LYS A 71 12.80 -10.96 -10.01
N ARG A 72 11.84 -11.84 -9.73
CA ARG A 72 10.76 -11.61 -8.76
C ARG A 72 11.34 -11.45 -7.35
N PHE A 73 11.02 -10.35 -6.69
CA PHE A 73 11.45 -10.10 -5.29
C PHE A 73 10.31 -9.91 -4.30
N GLY A 74 9.07 -9.85 -4.79
CA GLY A 74 7.89 -9.77 -3.94
C GLY A 74 6.61 -9.62 -4.73
N HIS A 75 5.50 -9.54 -4.02
CA HIS A 75 4.20 -9.18 -4.58
C HIS A 75 3.31 -8.53 -3.53
N GLN A 76 2.41 -7.68 -3.99
CA GLN A 76 1.25 -7.21 -3.24
C GLN A 76 0.06 -8.09 -3.62
N GLU A 77 -0.79 -8.44 -2.66
CA GLU A 77 -1.98 -9.29 -2.87
C GLU A 77 -3.23 -8.67 -2.24
N ILE A 78 -4.36 -8.73 -2.95
CA ILE A 78 -5.67 -8.39 -2.40
C ILE A 78 -6.15 -9.49 -1.47
N ILE A 79 -6.41 -9.16 -0.21
CA ILE A 79 -6.83 -10.15 0.81
C ILE A 79 -8.27 -9.96 1.29
N ASP A 80 -8.85 -8.77 1.13
CA ASP A 80 -10.25 -8.49 1.50
C ASP A 80 -10.77 -7.30 0.69
N LEU A 81 -12.03 -7.39 0.25
CA LEU A 81 -12.74 -6.37 -0.52
C LEU A 81 -14.13 -6.18 0.06
N LYS A 82 -14.45 -4.93 0.40
CA LYS A 82 -15.81 -4.51 0.74
C LYS A 82 -16.20 -3.41 -0.25
N PRO A 83 -17.14 -3.67 -1.18
CA PRO A 83 -17.50 -2.73 -2.24
C PRO A 83 -17.74 -1.32 -1.70
N ASN A 84 -17.03 -0.33 -2.27
CA ASN A 84 -17.11 1.09 -1.91
C ASN A 84 -16.84 1.39 -0.44
N GLN A 85 -16.14 0.52 0.28
CA GLN A 85 -15.87 0.68 1.70
C GLN A 85 -14.43 0.36 2.05
N LYS A 86 -13.89 -0.75 1.53
CA LYS A 86 -12.57 -1.23 1.94
C LYS A 86 -11.85 -1.98 0.83
N VAL A 87 -10.56 -1.70 0.68
CA VAL A 87 -9.60 -2.56 -0.04
C VAL A 87 -8.45 -2.90 0.90
N SER A 88 -8.23 -4.19 1.14
CA SER A 88 -7.16 -4.67 2.02
C SER A 88 -6.10 -5.40 1.21
N LEU A 89 -4.84 -4.98 1.38
CA LEU A 89 -3.69 -5.51 0.67
C LEU A 89 -2.66 -6.03 1.67
N THR A 90 -1.93 -7.07 1.29
CA THR A 90 -0.72 -7.52 1.99
C THR A 90 0.46 -7.50 1.05
N LEU A 91 1.67 -7.24 1.56
CA LEU A 91 2.91 -7.45 0.81
C LEU A 91 3.57 -8.75 1.27
N VAL A 92 4.10 -9.49 0.30
CA VAL A 92 4.96 -10.64 0.54
C VAL A 92 6.28 -10.38 -0.16
N ASN A 93 7.37 -10.31 0.59
CA ASN A 93 8.73 -10.19 0.06
C ASN A 93 9.47 -11.53 0.17
N SER A 94 10.45 -11.75 -0.69
CA SER A 94 11.36 -12.91 -0.61
C SER A 94 12.71 -12.57 0.06
N GLY A 95 12.82 -11.38 0.66
CA GLY A 95 14.03 -10.91 1.33
C GLY A 95 14.27 -11.52 2.71
N PRO A 96 15.48 -11.35 3.28
CA PRO A 96 15.84 -11.90 4.60
C PRO A 96 15.07 -11.27 5.76
N LEU A 97 14.56 -10.05 5.56
CA LEU A 97 13.70 -9.34 6.52
C LEU A 97 12.26 -9.84 6.39
N LYS A 98 11.96 -10.92 7.12
CA LYS A 98 10.59 -11.42 7.25
C LYS A 98 9.73 -10.39 7.97
N HIS A 99 8.80 -9.81 7.21
CA HIS A 99 7.77 -8.93 7.72
C HIS A 99 6.51 -9.11 6.86
N THR A 100 5.36 -8.80 7.43
CA THR A 100 4.08 -8.91 6.73
C THR A 100 3.32 -7.61 6.95
N PRO A 101 3.46 -6.65 6.03
CA PRO A 101 2.72 -5.42 6.10
C PRO A 101 1.32 -5.61 5.54
N TYR A 102 0.36 -5.00 6.21
CA TYR A 102 -1.02 -4.88 5.82
C TYR A 102 -1.32 -3.42 5.52
N LEU A 103 -2.00 -3.18 4.39
CA LEU A 103 -2.49 -1.88 3.96
C LEU A 103 -4.00 -1.99 3.84
N ASP A 104 -4.72 -1.30 4.72
CA ASP A 104 -6.18 -1.21 4.67
C ASP A 104 -6.56 0.19 4.18
N PHE A 105 -7.12 0.27 2.98
CA PHE A 105 -7.75 1.49 2.46
C PHE A 105 -9.22 1.48 2.86
N ASP A 106 -9.60 2.32 3.81
CA ASP A 106 -10.99 2.59 4.15
C ASP A 106 -11.49 3.81 3.37
N LEU A 107 -12.67 3.69 2.76
CA LEU A 107 -13.28 4.74 1.93
C LEU A 107 -14.56 5.25 2.59
N ARG A 108 -14.75 6.57 2.55
CA ARG A 108 -15.95 7.23 3.06
C ARG A 108 -16.38 8.34 2.10
N ALA A 109 -17.62 8.27 1.61
CA ALA A 109 -18.18 9.35 0.81
C ALA A 109 -18.41 10.58 1.71
N LEU A 110 -17.88 11.74 1.28
CA LEU A 110 -18.13 13.04 1.90
C LEU A 110 -19.22 13.81 1.15
N ALA A 111 -19.29 13.62 -0.17
CA ALA A 111 -20.32 14.13 -1.06
C ALA A 111 -20.45 13.19 -2.27
N LYS A 112 -21.36 13.51 -3.20
CA LYS A 112 -21.54 12.74 -4.46
C LYS A 112 -20.24 12.54 -5.23
N ASP A 113 -19.40 13.58 -5.25
CA ASP A 113 -18.18 13.67 -6.04
C ASP A 113 -16.92 13.82 -5.16
N GLN A 114 -17.00 13.41 -3.90
CA GLN A 114 -15.90 13.56 -2.95
C GLN A 114 -15.81 12.37 -2.01
N THR A 115 -14.62 11.78 -1.92
CA THR A 115 -14.33 10.59 -1.13
C THR A 115 -13.13 10.84 -0.23
N GLU A 116 -13.27 10.57 1.06
CA GLU A 116 -12.13 10.44 1.98
C GLU A 116 -11.56 9.02 1.86
N VAL A 117 -10.25 8.93 1.71
CA VAL A 117 -9.49 7.68 1.75
C VAL A 117 -8.59 7.70 2.98
N THR A 118 -8.73 6.68 3.83
CA THR A 118 -7.82 6.44 4.96
C THR A 118 -6.99 5.20 4.66
N LEU A 119 -5.67 5.36 4.56
CA LEU A 119 -4.73 4.25 4.49
C LEU A 119 -4.25 3.91 5.89
N ASN A 120 -4.59 2.73 6.39
CA ASN A 120 -4.03 2.20 7.63
C ASN A 120 -2.91 1.21 7.30
N PHE A 121 -1.72 1.48 7.82
CA PHE A 121 -0.57 0.60 7.66
C PHE A 121 -0.27 -0.12 8.96
N VAL A 122 -0.06 -1.43 8.88
CA VAL A 122 0.42 -2.25 9.99
C VAL A 122 1.54 -3.13 9.50
N ASN A 123 2.70 -3.08 10.13
CA ASN A 123 3.79 -3.99 9.82
C ASN A 123 4.37 -4.61 11.09
N THR A 124 4.52 -5.93 11.09
CA THR A 124 5.13 -6.67 12.20
C THR A 124 6.49 -7.19 11.77
N TYR A 125 7.54 -6.74 12.46
CA TYR A 125 8.91 -7.21 12.24
C TYR A 125 9.21 -8.40 13.14
N GLN A 126 9.91 -9.41 12.62
CA GLN A 126 10.44 -10.49 13.45
C GLN A 126 11.63 -10.00 14.29
N LYS A 127 11.72 -10.43 15.56
CA LYS A 127 12.84 -10.08 16.43
C LYS A 127 14.11 -10.83 16.00
N PRO A 128 15.32 -10.22 16.04
CA PRO A 128 15.66 -8.87 16.52
C PRO A 128 15.65 -7.76 15.45
N PHE A 129 15.11 -8.02 14.25
CA PHE A 129 15.18 -7.11 13.11
C PHE A 129 14.30 -5.85 13.21
N GLN A 130 13.54 -5.67 14.30
CA GLN A 130 12.74 -4.46 14.56
C GLN A 130 13.60 -3.21 14.83
N VAL A 131 14.84 -3.40 15.30
CA VAL A 131 15.73 -2.28 15.70
C VAL A 131 16.34 -1.56 14.51
N PRO A 132 16.97 -2.23 13.52
CA PRO A 132 17.48 -1.57 12.32
C PRO A 132 16.38 -0.89 11.50
N ALA A 133 15.21 -1.51 11.37
CA ALA A 133 14.09 -0.94 10.61
C ALA A 133 13.63 0.43 11.15
N LYS A 134 13.64 0.60 12.48
CA LYS A 134 13.27 1.86 13.13
C LYS A 134 14.42 2.89 13.13
N LEU A 135 15.65 2.45 13.38
CA LEU A 135 16.80 3.35 13.49
C LEU A 135 17.34 3.85 12.15
N LEU A 136 17.23 3.05 11.08
CA LEU A 136 17.74 3.40 9.75
C LEU A 136 16.76 4.23 8.91
N GLY A 137 15.68 4.74 9.51
CA GLY A 137 14.71 5.61 8.82
C GLY A 137 13.82 4.90 7.80
N ILE A 138 13.87 3.57 7.69
CA ILE A 138 13.04 2.78 6.74
C ILE A 138 11.56 3.06 6.97
N VAL A 139 11.11 3.11 8.22
CA VAL A 139 9.70 3.43 8.55
C VAL A 139 9.31 4.82 8.04
N LYS A 140 10.18 5.82 8.19
CA LYS A 140 9.93 7.19 7.73
C LYS A 140 9.86 7.25 6.20
N TRP A 141 10.77 6.55 5.52
CA TRP A 141 10.78 6.46 4.06
C TRP A 141 9.55 5.74 3.50
N THR A 142 9.16 4.59 4.07
CA THR A 142 7.94 3.87 3.70
C THR A 142 6.70 4.73 3.89
N ARG A 143 6.59 5.44 5.00
CA ARG A 143 5.48 6.37 5.26
C ARG A 143 5.43 7.50 4.24
N ALA A 144 6.56 8.10 3.90
CA ALA A 144 6.62 9.15 2.89
C ALA A 144 6.21 8.65 1.50
N LEU A 145 6.62 7.44 1.12
CA LEU A 145 6.17 6.83 -0.15
C LEU A 145 4.67 6.55 -0.16
N GLN A 146 4.08 6.12 0.95
CA GLN A 146 2.64 5.91 1.03
C GLN A 146 1.83 7.22 0.96
N VAL A 147 2.37 8.32 1.48
CA VAL A 147 1.79 9.65 1.25
C VAL A 147 1.84 10.00 -0.23
N LYS A 148 3.00 9.79 -0.90
CA LYS A 148 3.13 10.00 -2.35
C LYS A 148 2.18 9.10 -3.17
N ASP A 149 1.97 7.85 -2.76
CA ASP A 149 0.97 6.94 -3.35
C ASP A 149 -0.45 7.52 -3.26
N LEU A 150 -0.85 8.03 -2.09
CA LEU A 150 -2.17 8.64 -1.89
C LEU A 150 -2.37 9.90 -2.75
N GLU A 151 -1.32 10.71 -2.89
CA GLU A 151 -1.30 11.86 -3.81
C GLU A 151 -1.41 11.43 -5.28
N GLY A 152 -0.75 10.33 -5.64
CA GLY A 152 -0.87 9.68 -6.95
C GLY A 152 -2.30 9.21 -7.24
N LEU A 153 -2.91 8.48 -6.29
CA LEU A 153 -4.31 8.04 -6.37
C LEU A 153 -5.26 9.22 -6.57
N LYS A 154 -5.07 10.30 -5.79
CA LYS A 154 -5.88 11.52 -5.91
C LYS A 154 -5.78 12.10 -7.32
N THR A 155 -4.55 12.32 -7.79
CA THR A 155 -4.28 12.90 -9.11
C THR A 155 -4.89 12.04 -10.22
N TYR A 156 -4.67 10.73 -10.18
CA TYR A 156 -5.20 9.78 -11.16
C TYR A 156 -6.73 9.80 -11.20
N SER A 157 -7.37 9.76 -10.03
CA SER A 157 -8.84 9.74 -9.94
C SER A 157 -9.48 11.04 -10.39
N GLU A 158 -8.83 12.18 -10.12
CA GLU A 158 -9.34 13.50 -10.50
C GLU A 158 -9.13 13.80 -12.00
N LEU A 159 -8.06 13.28 -12.61
CA LEU A 159 -7.79 13.44 -14.04
C LEU A 159 -8.76 12.65 -14.93
N GLN A 160 -9.19 11.45 -14.51
CA GLN A 160 -10.14 10.66 -15.30
C GLN A 160 -11.50 11.34 -15.50
N ARG A 161 -11.81 12.36 -14.68
CA ARG A 161 -13.03 13.16 -14.79
C ARG A 161 -12.90 14.38 -15.70
N ALA A 162 -11.68 14.77 -16.05
CA ALA A 162 -11.42 15.94 -16.88
C ALA A 162 -11.55 15.63 -18.39
N VAL A 163 -11.82 14.37 -18.74
CA VAL A 163 -11.94 13.85 -20.10
C VAL A 163 -13.40 13.56 -20.44
#